data_AF-R4LS36-F1
#
_entry.id   AF-R4LS36-F1
#
_cell.length_a   1.000
_cell.length_b   1.000
_cell.length_c   1.000
_cell.angle_alpha   90.00
_cell.angle_beta   90.00
_cell.angle_gamma   90.00
#
_symmetry.space_group_name_H-M   'P 1'
#
loop_
_entity.id
_entity.type
_entity.pdbx_description
1 polymer ?
#
loop_
_entity_poly.entity_id
_entity_poly.type
_entity_poly.pdbx_seq_one_letter_code
_entity_poly.pdbx_strand_id
1 'polypeptide(L)'
;MIMTDDYPVAFRSWSRVEKSRWLHRPRRVPHYDARWADGRVQTDIHLVDLMYRRAPADYVVVKKVLDDRCPDEGTSPWIGYPYGDVIE
;
A
#
# COMPACT_ATOMS: atom_id res chain seq x y z
N MET A 1 13.53 -20.53 -10.17
CA MET A 1 13.74 -19.48 -9.14
C MET A 1 13.26 -18.18 -9.77
N ILE A 2 12.02 -17.76 -9.49
CA ILE A 2 11.50 -16.47 -9.97
C ILE A 2 12.31 -15.42 -9.21
N MET A 3 12.96 -14.50 -9.92
CA MET A 3 13.71 -13.42 -9.30
C MET A 3 12.73 -12.54 -8.51
N THR A 4 12.69 -12.75 -7.19
CA THR A 4 11.85 -12.02 -6.24
C THR A 4 12.22 -10.54 -6.12
N ASP A 5 13.29 -10.10 -6.77
CA ASP A 5 13.78 -8.71 -6.70
C ASP A 5 12.98 -7.73 -7.59
N ASP A 6 12.16 -8.24 -8.52
CA ASP A 6 11.36 -7.39 -9.41
C ASP A 6 10.06 -6.87 -8.77
N TYR A 7 9.67 -7.42 -7.61
CA TYR A 7 8.46 -7.04 -6.90
C TYR A 7 8.73 -6.68 -5.43
N PRO A 8 7.98 -5.72 -4.87
CA PRO A 8 7.93 -5.55 -3.43
C PRO A 8 7.48 -6.83 -2.74
N VAL A 9 8.06 -7.11 -1.57
CA VAL A 9 7.65 -8.22 -0.70
C VAL A 9 6.47 -7.84 0.18
N ALA A 10 6.25 -6.54 0.41
CA ALA A 10 5.13 -6.06 1.20
C ALA A 10 4.76 -4.61 0.89
N PHE A 11 3.56 -4.24 1.32
CA PHE A 11 2.99 -2.91 1.21
C PHE A 11 2.41 -2.48 2.54
N ARG A 12 2.35 -1.17 2.81
CA ARG A 12 1.53 -0.64 3.90
C ARG A 12 0.79 0.60 3.44
N SER A 13 -0.32 0.89 4.08
CA SER A 13 -1.04 2.13 3.90
C SER A 13 -0.75 3.07 5.07
N TRP A 14 -0.75 4.36 4.80
CA TRP A 14 -0.82 5.37 5.86
C TRP A 14 -1.75 6.48 5.41
N SER A 15 -2.34 7.18 6.38
CA SER A 15 -3.31 8.21 6.11
C SER A 15 -3.01 9.46 6.90
N ARG A 16 -3.36 10.59 6.28
CA ARG A 16 -3.49 11.88 6.95
C ARG A 16 -4.87 12.43 6.69
N VAL A 17 -5.36 13.19 7.66
CA VAL A 17 -6.59 13.97 7.53
C VAL A 17 -6.24 15.29 6.87
N GLU A 18 -6.72 15.50 5.65
CA GLU A 18 -6.56 16.76 4.94
C GLU A 18 -7.90 17.49 4.83
N LYS A 19 -7.87 18.82 4.81
CA LYS A 19 -9.07 19.62 4.51
C LYS A 19 -9.32 19.57 3.01
N SER A 20 -10.51 19.11 2.61
CA SER A 20 -10.93 19.19 1.21
C SER A 20 -10.99 20.65 0.74
N ARG A 21 -10.39 20.93 -0.42
CA ARG A 21 -10.29 22.31 -0.97
C ARG A 21 -11.65 22.95 -1.28
N TRP A 22 -12.66 22.14 -1.59
CA TRP A 22 -13.98 22.63 -2.04
C TRP A 22 -15.01 22.75 -0.91
N LEU A 23 -15.04 21.80 0.02
CA LEU A 23 -16.09 21.73 1.04
C LEU A 23 -15.56 21.95 2.46
N HIS A 24 -14.24 22.15 2.63
CA HIS A 24 -13.55 22.25 3.92
C HIS A 24 -13.80 21.05 4.87
N ARG A 25 -14.40 19.97 4.36
CA ARG A 25 -14.63 18.73 5.11
C ARG A 25 -13.31 17.97 5.25
N PRO A 26 -13.05 17.33 6.40
CA PRO A 26 -11.92 16.43 6.56
C PRO A 26 -12.05 15.27 5.57
N ARG A 27 -10.97 14.98 4.85
CA ARG A 27 -10.85 13.87 3.93
C ARG A 27 -9.64 13.04 4.32
N ARG A 28 -9.86 11.74 4.49
CA ARG A 28 -8.79 10.75 4.61
C ARG A 28 -8.11 10.59 3.25
N VAL A 29 -6.80 10.83 3.21
CA VAL A 29 -5.98 10.60 2.02
C VAL A 29 -5.06 9.42 2.28
N PRO A 30 -5.32 8.24 1.69
CA PRO A 30 -4.44 7.09 1.83
C PRO A 30 -3.23 7.25 0.91
N HIS A 31 -2.07 6.98 1.47
CA HIS A 31 -0.77 6.85 0.83
C HIS A 31 -0.26 5.43 1.03
N TYR A 32 0.71 5.01 0.23
CA TYR A 32 1.23 3.65 0.28
C TYR A 32 2.74 3.65 0.26
N ASP A 33 3.34 2.73 1.01
CA ASP A 33 4.77 2.44 0.91
C ASP A 33 4.96 0.99 0.46
N ALA A 34 6.08 0.72 -0.21
CA ALA A 34 6.51 -0.61 -0.61
C ALA A 34 7.81 -1.00 0.09
N ARG A 35 7.88 -2.24 0.58
CA ARG A 35 9.10 -2.85 1.10
C ARG A 35 9.63 -3.85 0.09
N TRP A 36 10.92 -3.74 -0.21
CA TRP A 36 11.63 -4.60 -1.15
C TRP A 36 12.41 -5.70 -0.40
N ALA A 37 12.80 -6.76 -1.11
CA ALA A 37 13.51 -7.90 -0.52
C ALA A 37 14.88 -7.52 0.09
N ASP A 38 15.53 -6.49 -0.46
CA ASP A 38 16.79 -5.91 0.04
C ASP A 38 16.61 -5.05 1.31
N GLY A 39 15.37 -4.93 1.81
CA GLY A 39 15.03 -4.10 2.96
C GLY A 39 14.79 -2.64 2.63
N ARG A 40 14.94 -2.21 1.37
CA ARG A 40 14.60 -0.85 0.94
C ARG A 40 13.12 -0.60 1.14
N VAL A 41 12.78 0.57 1.67
CA VAL A 41 11.41 1.08 1.71
C VAL A 41 11.29 2.23 0.73
N GLN A 42 10.35 2.11 -0.21
CA GLN A 42 9.95 3.17 -1.11
C GLN A 42 8.64 3.77 -0.62
N THR A 43 8.66 5.06 -0.28
CA THR A 43 7.51 5.74 0.32
C THR A 43 6.66 6.46 -0.73
N ASP A 44 5.37 6.65 -0.43
CA ASP A 44 4.41 7.39 -1.25
C ASP A 44 4.34 6.91 -2.71
N ILE A 45 4.25 5.59 -2.87
CA ILE A 45 4.18 4.93 -4.17
C ILE A 45 2.76 4.97 -4.76
N HIS A 46 2.70 4.91 -6.09
CA HIS A 46 1.45 4.71 -6.80
C HIS A 46 1.20 3.20 -7.06
N LEU A 47 0.31 2.58 -6.27
CA LEU A 47 0.05 1.13 -6.35
C LEU A 47 -0.36 0.64 -7.74
N VAL A 48 -1.02 1.48 -8.54
CA VAL A 48 -1.44 1.09 -9.89
C VAL A 48 -0.22 0.88 -10.80
N ASP A 49 0.77 1.76 -10.72
CA ASP A 49 1.94 1.69 -11.57
C ASP A 49 2.87 0.56 -11.15
N LEU A 50 2.95 0.30 -9.84
CA LEU A 50 3.84 -0.72 -9.29
C LEU A 50 3.24 -2.14 -9.34
N MET A 51 1.92 -2.27 -9.20
CA MET A 51 1.25 -3.58 -9.06
C MET A 51 0.18 -3.80 -10.14
N TYR A 52 -0.86 -2.95 -10.23
CA TYR A 52 -2.04 -3.22 -11.09
C TYR A 52 -1.67 -3.48 -12.56
N ARG A 53 -0.76 -2.68 -13.14
CA ARG A 53 -0.36 -2.82 -14.55
C ARG A 53 0.33 -4.14 -14.89
N ARG A 54 0.87 -4.84 -13.88
CA ARG A 54 1.63 -6.09 -14.05
C ARG A 54 0.88 -7.31 -13.53
N ALA A 55 0.27 -7.18 -12.35
CA ALA A 55 -0.43 -8.23 -11.63
C ALA A 55 -1.77 -7.71 -11.06
N PRO A 56 -2.82 -7.60 -11.90
CA PRO A 56 -4.10 -7.02 -11.48
C PRO A 56 -4.86 -7.89 -10.46
N ALA A 57 -4.66 -9.22 -10.48
CA ALA A 57 -5.28 -10.12 -9.51
C ALA A 57 -4.70 -9.89 -8.10
N ASP A 58 -3.37 -9.89 -7.99
CA ASP A 58 -2.66 -9.61 -6.73
C ASP A 58 -2.99 -8.19 -6.22
N TYR A 59 -3.12 -7.23 -7.14
CA TYR A 59 -3.55 -5.89 -6.80
C TYR A 59 -4.88 -5.88 -6.06
N VAL A 60 -5.89 -6.61 -6.55
CA VAL A 60 -7.21 -6.63 -5.91
C VAL A 60 -7.14 -7.21 -4.50
N VAL A 61 -6.36 -8.27 -4.30
CA VAL A 61 -6.20 -8.94 -3.00
C VAL A 61 -5.49 -8.00 -2.02
N VAL A 62 -4.32 -7.48 -2.38
CA VAL A 62 -3.50 -6.65 -1.50
C VAL A 62 -4.17 -5.31 -1.23
N LYS A 63 -4.78 -4.67 -2.24
CA LYS A 63 -5.46 -3.37 -2.09
C LYS A 63 -6.63 -3.47 -1.11
N LYS A 64 -7.39 -4.57 -1.16
CA LYS A 64 -8.50 -4.79 -0.23
C LYS A 64 -8.01 -4.82 1.21
N VAL A 65 -6.96 -5.60 1.50
CA VAL A 65 -6.40 -5.67 2.85
C VAL A 65 -5.80 -4.32 3.29
N LEU A 66 -5.11 -3.62 2.38
CA LEU A 66 -4.58 -2.28 2.66
C LEU A 66 -5.68 -1.26 3.02
N ASP A 67 -6.82 -1.32 2.35
CA ASP A 67 -7.97 -0.45 2.62
C ASP A 67 -8.65 -0.80 3.94
N ASP A 68 -8.87 -2.09 4.19
CA ASP A 68 -9.51 -2.58 5.41
C ASP A 68 -8.66 -2.27 6.66
N ARG A 69 -7.33 -2.19 6.50
CA ARG A 69 -6.37 -1.91 7.59
C ARG A 69 -5.87 -0.46 7.61
N CYS A 70 -6.30 0.38 6.67
CA CYS A 70 -5.89 1.77 6.64
C CYS A 70 -6.54 2.53 7.80
N PRO A 71 -5.76 3.05 8.77
CA PRO A 71 -6.32 3.82 9.87
C PRO A 71 -6.88 5.16 9.35
N ASP A 72 -7.65 5.87 10.17
CA ASP A 72 -8.10 7.22 9.82
C ASP A 72 -6.97 8.25 9.85
N GLU A 73 -5.98 8.04 10.73
CA GLU A 73 -4.72 8.75 10.77
C GLU A 73 -3.61 7.80 11.25
N GLY A 74 -2.43 7.89 10.66
CA GLY A 74 -1.27 7.06 11.02
C GLY A 74 -0.96 5.97 10.00
N THR A 75 -0.27 4.91 10.42
CA THR A 75 0.31 3.90 9.53
C THR A 75 -0.23 2.51 9.84
N SER A 76 -0.58 1.74 8.82
CA SER A 76 -1.01 0.35 8.93
C SER A 76 0.20 -0.58 9.18
N PRO A 77 -0.04 -1.82 9.66
CA PRO A 77 0.93 -2.90 9.55
C PRO A 77 1.36 -3.14 8.10
N TRP A 78 2.46 -3.86 7.92
CA TRP A 78 2.88 -4.35 6.61
C TRP A 78 1.99 -5.51 6.16
N ILE A 79 1.64 -5.50 4.88
CA ILE A 79 0.80 -6.46 4.19
C ILE A 79 1.68 -7.16 3.14
N GLY A 80 1.92 -8.46 3.33
CA GLY A 80 2.68 -9.33 2.46
C GLY A 80 2.08 -9.43 1.06
N TYR A 81 2.95 -9.34 0.05
CA TYR A 81 2.61 -9.58 -1.35
C TYR A 81 2.96 -11.04 -1.73
N PRO A 82 2.14 -11.74 -2.54
CA PRO A 82 0.90 -11.28 -3.19
C PRO A 82 -0.38 -11.60 -2.41
N TYR A 83 -0.31 -12.26 -1.25
CA TYR A 83 -1.47 -12.90 -0.63
C TYR A 83 -2.24 -12.03 0.38
N GLY A 84 -1.67 -10.90 0.82
CA GLY A 84 -2.34 -9.98 1.74
C GLY A 84 -2.26 -10.39 3.22
N ASP A 85 -1.34 -11.28 3.58
CA ASP A 85 -1.03 -11.62 4.97
C ASP A 85 -0.43 -10.43 5.72
N VAL A 86 -0.70 -10.31 7.02
CA VAL A 86 -0.05 -9.27 7.83
C VAL A 86 1.33 -9.79 8.24
N ILE A 87 2.37 -9.02 7.97
CA ILE A 87 3.75 -9.35 8.36
C ILE A 87 4.26 -8.31 9.37
N GLU A 88 4.96 -8.79 10.41
CA GLU A 88 5.59 -7.95 11.45
C GLU A 88 6.97 -7.42 11.00
#